data_AF-A0A7V5CXC1-F1
#
_entry.id   AF-A0A7V5CXC1-F1
#
_cell.length_a   1.000
_cell.length_b   1.000
_cell.length_c   1.000
_cell.angle_alpha   90.00
_cell.angle_beta   90.00
_cell.angle_gamma   90.00
#
_symmetry.space_group_name_H-M   'P 1'
#
loop_
_entity.id
_entity.type
_entity.pdbx_description
1 polymer ?
#
loop_
_entity_poly.entity_id
_entity_poly.type
_entity_poly.pdbx_seq_one_letter_code
_entity_poly.pdbx_strand_id
1 'polypeptide(L)'
;MITQLPKGALPDPPDPRDFKAEFLGAPKVDWHTPFQLPVPPDSDQAQADCCVGEAWSYYHWQLKGYTFSVRSVFAYIAQAYGAFIRDGGWRITSFGQETAVEAPDPNPKTPQNMRDKTGLCLDLAKDDTEQNYFVLPDNSIDGVAWGVKNYKGVVFGVTGSDAGWQNMSEPRPPKTGESTWGHALYAMGYHLHDGKKCIIAKSSWCNTGIKEHHIKEDYFLTGNTFNAWTLIPKEQQPMPKKFLINDNGKIGVLILEGFTGTVAFAKTEAALAELKDAFEVPADAQTINLPQ
;
A
#
# COMPACT_ATOMS: atom_id res chain seq x y z
N MET A 1 -17.96 1.50 13.24
CA MET A 1 -17.50 0.70 12.09
C MET A 1 -18.06 1.36 10.85
N ILE A 2 -17.22 1.88 9.96
CA ILE A 2 -17.65 2.54 8.72
C ILE A 2 -18.07 1.44 7.75
N THR A 3 -19.36 1.19 7.59
CA THR A 3 -19.82 0.03 6.82
C THR A 3 -20.18 0.37 5.37
N GLN A 4 -20.55 1.62 5.05
CA GLN A 4 -20.87 2.04 3.69
C GLN A 4 -20.58 3.54 3.50
N LEU A 5 -19.79 3.88 2.48
CA LEU A 5 -19.60 5.26 2.01
C LEU A 5 -20.19 5.40 0.61
N PRO A 6 -20.84 6.53 0.29
CA PRO A 6 -21.62 6.66 -0.94
C PRO A 6 -20.77 6.87 -2.21
N LYS A 7 -19.51 7.30 -2.06
CA LYS A 7 -18.60 7.59 -3.18
C LYS A 7 -17.13 7.54 -2.77
N GLY A 8 -16.25 7.41 -3.76
CA GLY A 8 -14.80 7.44 -3.63
C GLY A 8 -14.22 6.16 -3.03
N ALA A 9 -13.27 6.27 -2.10
CA ALA A 9 -12.66 5.09 -1.51
C ALA A 9 -13.63 4.33 -0.61
N LEU A 10 -13.76 3.02 -0.83
CA LEU A 10 -14.65 2.16 -0.07
C LEU A 10 -13.82 1.37 0.95
N PRO A 11 -14.30 1.24 2.21
CA PRO A 11 -13.67 0.32 3.17
C PRO A 11 -13.68 -1.10 2.63
N ASP A 12 -12.55 -1.79 2.71
CA ASP A 12 -12.45 -3.15 2.16
C ASP A 12 -13.31 -4.10 3.01
N PRO A 13 -14.11 -4.99 2.38
CA PRO A 13 -14.76 -6.05 3.14
C PRO A 13 -13.70 -6.98 3.74
N PRO A 14 -13.91 -7.52 4.95
CA PRO A 14 -12.98 -8.47 5.55
C PRO A 14 -12.68 -9.63 4.60
N ASP A 15 -11.41 -9.92 4.38
CA ASP A 15 -10.97 -11.06 3.57
C ASP A 15 -9.93 -11.86 4.37
N PRO A 16 -10.13 -13.17 4.60
CA PRO A 16 -9.20 -13.99 5.36
C PRO A 16 -7.83 -14.18 4.67
N ARG A 17 -7.71 -13.79 3.40
CA ARG A 17 -6.45 -13.84 2.64
C ARG A 17 -5.60 -12.58 2.82
N ASP A 18 -6.15 -11.54 3.43
CA ASP A 18 -5.42 -10.29 3.67
C ASP A 18 -4.24 -10.55 4.60
N PHE A 19 -3.03 -10.48 4.06
CA PHE A 19 -1.83 -10.60 4.85
C PHE A 19 -1.65 -9.36 5.71
N LYS A 20 -1.61 -9.57 7.04
CA LYS A 20 -1.30 -8.54 8.03
C LYS A 20 0.14 -8.73 8.46
N ALA A 21 0.97 -7.71 8.27
CA ALA A 21 2.31 -7.75 8.84
C ALA A 21 2.20 -7.68 10.37
N GLU A 22 2.52 -8.76 11.07
CA GLU A 22 2.63 -8.73 12.53
C GLU A 22 3.90 -7.99 12.92
N PHE A 23 3.75 -6.81 13.53
CA PHE A 23 4.88 -5.95 13.93
C PHE A 23 5.50 -6.34 15.27
N LEU A 24 5.87 -7.61 15.44
CA LEU A 24 6.66 -7.99 16.62
C LEU A 24 8.04 -7.31 16.57
N GLY A 25 8.17 -6.18 17.28
CA GLY A 25 9.43 -5.45 17.43
C GLY A 25 9.71 -4.36 16.39
N ALA A 26 8.72 -3.89 15.63
CA ALA A 26 8.91 -2.75 14.74
C ALA A 26 9.39 -1.51 15.53
N PRO A 27 10.48 -0.84 15.12
CA PRO A 27 10.99 0.32 15.84
C PRO A 27 9.94 1.42 15.89
N LYS A 28 9.75 2.00 17.08
CA LYS A 28 8.84 3.13 17.28
C LYS A 28 9.25 4.29 16.37
N VAL A 29 8.26 4.90 15.71
CA VAL A 29 8.48 6.12 14.93
C VAL A 29 8.84 7.26 15.88
N ASP A 30 9.97 7.91 15.63
CA ASP A 30 10.29 9.19 16.27
C ASP A 30 9.57 10.32 15.53
N TRP A 31 8.56 10.89 16.19
CA TRP A 31 7.74 11.97 15.66
C TRP A 31 8.41 13.34 15.74
N HIS A 32 9.48 13.50 16.54
CA HIS A 32 10.22 14.75 16.62
C HIS A 32 11.14 14.98 15.42
N THR A 33 11.50 13.92 14.71
CA THR A 33 12.26 13.99 13.46
C THR A 33 11.30 13.85 12.28
N PRO A 34 10.96 14.95 11.57
CA PRO A 34 10.06 14.87 10.42
C PRO A 34 10.69 14.04 9.31
N PHE A 35 9.85 13.37 8.53
CA PHE A 35 10.26 12.58 7.38
C PHE A 35 9.29 12.81 6.24
N GLN A 36 9.81 12.99 5.03
CA GLN A 36 8.99 13.15 3.83
C GLN A 36 9.76 12.61 2.62
N LEU A 37 9.06 11.81 1.82
CA LEU A 37 9.53 11.31 0.53
C LEU A 37 9.37 12.41 -0.54
N PRO A 38 10.02 12.27 -1.71
CA PRO A 38 9.76 13.12 -2.86
C PRO A 38 8.27 13.25 -3.17
N VAL A 39 7.83 14.45 -3.54
CA VAL A 39 6.42 14.72 -3.84
C VAL A 39 6.08 14.21 -5.23
N PRO A 40 5.07 13.34 -5.40
CA PRO A 40 4.60 12.89 -6.72
C PRO A 40 4.11 14.05 -7.60
N PRO A 41 4.11 13.88 -8.93
CA PRO A 41 3.54 14.86 -9.86
C PRO A 41 2.10 15.25 -9.49
N ASP A 42 1.75 16.49 -9.79
CA ASP A 42 0.39 16.99 -9.57
C ASP A 42 -0.59 16.27 -10.52
N SER A 43 -1.69 15.79 -9.95
CA SER A 43 -2.82 15.22 -10.69
C SER A 43 -4.12 15.70 -10.05
N ASP A 44 -5.17 15.66 -10.86
CA ASP A 44 -6.51 16.04 -10.45
C ASP A 44 -7.51 14.96 -10.87
N GLN A 45 -8.16 14.33 -9.88
CA GLN A 45 -9.18 13.32 -10.14
C GLN A 45 -10.49 13.91 -10.68
N ALA A 46 -10.66 15.23 -10.61
CA ALA A 46 -11.88 15.96 -10.93
C ALA A 46 -13.12 15.26 -10.33
N GLN A 47 -14.07 14.90 -11.17
CA GLN A 47 -15.31 14.23 -10.77
C GLN A 47 -15.28 12.72 -11.01
N ALA A 48 -14.11 12.13 -11.30
CA ALA A 48 -14.03 10.74 -11.77
C ALA A 48 -14.09 9.66 -10.67
N ASP A 49 -14.17 10.05 -9.40
CA ASP A 49 -14.12 9.15 -8.23
C ASP A 49 -12.89 8.22 -8.19
N CYS A 50 -11.84 8.52 -8.94
CA CYS A 50 -10.67 7.65 -9.13
C CYS A 50 -9.56 7.82 -8.06
N CYS A 51 -9.87 8.38 -6.89
CA CYS A 51 -8.90 8.63 -5.82
C CYS A 51 -8.06 7.40 -5.41
N VAL A 52 -8.63 6.19 -5.45
CA VAL A 52 -7.88 4.94 -5.22
C VAL A 52 -6.82 4.72 -6.29
N GLY A 53 -7.17 4.90 -7.56
CA GLY A 53 -6.22 4.82 -8.66
C GLY A 53 -5.13 5.89 -8.56
N GLU A 54 -5.49 7.13 -8.20
CA GLU A 54 -4.53 8.22 -8.00
C GLU A 54 -3.52 7.87 -6.90
N ALA A 55 -4.01 7.46 -5.72
CA ALA A 55 -3.15 7.15 -4.58
C ALA A 55 -2.18 6.00 -4.89
N TRP A 56 -2.66 4.94 -5.55
CA TRP A 56 -1.80 3.84 -5.98
C TRP A 56 -0.79 4.24 -7.06
N SER A 57 -1.18 5.10 -8.01
CA SER A 57 -0.29 5.60 -9.06
C SER A 57 0.81 6.50 -8.50
N TYR A 58 0.50 7.32 -7.49
CA TYR A 58 1.49 8.11 -6.77
C TYR A 58 2.49 7.23 -6.02
N TYR A 59 2.00 6.18 -5.38
CA TYR A 59 2.88 5.24 -4.70
C TYR A 59 3.77 4.51 -5.71
N HIS A 60 3.22 4.06 -6.84
CA HIS A 60 4.02 3.40 -7.86
C HIS A 60 5.07 4.32 -8.49
N TRP A 61 4.74 5.61 -8.69
CA TRP A 61 5.72 6.64 -9.05
C TRP A 61 6.85 6.73 -8.02
N GLN A 62 6.54 6.66 -6.72
CA GLN A 62 7.57 6.71 -5.67
C GLN A 62 8.56 5.53 -5.75
N LEU A 63 8.08 4.37 -6.21
CA LEU A 63 8.89 3.16 -6.35
C LEU A 63 9.77 3.21 -7.61
N LYS A 64 9.19 3.64 -8.74
CA LYS A 64 9.82 3.52 -10.07
C LYS A 64 10.40 4.81 -10.66
N GLY A 65 9.87 5.96 -10.26
CA GLY A 65 10.26 7.27 -10.79
C GLY A 65 9.56 7.67 -12.10
N TYR A 66 8.65 6.85 -12.62
CA TYR A 66 7.86 7.14 -13.82
C TYR A 66 6.43 7.57 -13.46
N THR A 67 5.83 8.43 -14.28
CA THR A 67 4.42 8.77 -14.14
C THR A 67 3.56 7.65 -14.72
N PHE A 68 2.60 7.16 -13.93
CA PHE A 68 1.71 6.09 -14.32
C PHE A 68 0.32 6.57 -14.72
N SER A 69 -0.34 5.77 -15.57
CA SER A 69 -1.74 5.94 -15.94
C SER A 69 -2.65 5.58 -14.78
N VAL A 70 -3.41 6.54 -14.24
CA VAL A 70 -4.39 6.28 -13.19
C VAL A 70 -5.49 5.35 -13.72
N ARG A 71 -5.88 5.54 -14.98
CA ARG A 71 -6.87 4.72 -15.67
C ARG A 71 -6.44 3.26 -15.77
N SER A 72 -5.15 2.98 -15.99
CA SER A 72 -4.62 1.61 -16.08
C SER A 72 -4.92 0.75 -14.83
N VAL A 73 -5.04 1.39 -13.66
CA VAL A 73 -5.47 0.73 -12.42
C VAL A 73 -6.98 0.86 -12.27
N PHE A 74 -7.49 2.09 -12.27
CA PHE A 74 -8.87 2.37 -11.86
C PHE A 74 -9.92 1.69 -12.75
N ALA A 75 -9.68 1.60 -14.07
CA ALA A 75 -10.64 0.99 -14.99
C ALA A 75 -10.96 -0.48 -14.67
N TYR A 76 -10.05 -1.19 -13.98
CA TYR A 76 -10.22 -2.59 -13.61
C TYR A 76 -10.84 -2.79 -12.23
N ILE A 77 -10.67 -1.83 -11.32
CA ILE A 77 -11.09 -1.95 -9.92
C ILE A 77 -12.34 -1.12 -9.59
N ALA A 78 -12.78 -0.29 -10.54
CA ALA A 78 -13.92 0.59 -10.35
C ALA A 78 -15.19 -0.19 -9.99
N GLN A 79 -15.85 0.29 -8.95
CA GLN A 79 -17.17 -0.14 -8.51
C GLN A 79 -18.24 0.80 -9.09
N ALA A 80 -19.49 0.67 -8.64
CA ALA A 80 -20.55 1.62 -9.00
C ALA A 80 -20.11 3.07 -8.74
N TYR A 81 -19.49 3.31 -7.58
CA TYR A 81 -18.83 4.56 -7.21
C TYR A 81 -17.48 4.26 -6.55
N GLY A 82 -16.41 4.83 -7.10
CA GLY A 82 -15.04 4.65 -6.61
C GLY A 82 -14.53 3.20 -6.60
N ALA A 83 -13.77 2.78 -5.59
CA ALA A 83 -13.15 1.45 -5.52
C ALA A 83 -12.75 1.05 -4.08
N PHE A 84 -12.54 -0.25 -3.85
CA PHE A 84 -11.86 -0.76 -2.66
C PHE A 84 -10.35 -0.46 -2.73
N ILE A 85 -9.72 -0.15 -1.60
CA ILE A 85 -8.30 0.22 -1.58
C ILE A 85 -7.43 -1.00 -1.86
N ARG A 86 -7.79 -2.16 -1.28
CA ARG A 86 -7.10 -3.43 -1.49
C ARG A 86 -6.94 -3.77 -2.97
N ASP A 87 -7.99 -3.53 -3.76
CA ASP A 87 -8.04 -3.92 -5.17
C ASP A 87 -6.97 -3.20 -6.01
N GLY A 88 -6.56 -1.98 -5.63
CA GLY A 88 -5.48 -1.28 -6.32
C GLY A 88 -4.10 -1.91 -6.07
N GLY A 89 -3.81 -2.33 -4.84
CA GLY A 89 -2.58 -3.07 -4.51
C GLY A 89 -2.55 -4.43 -5.19
N TRP A 90 -3.68 -5.14 -5.18
CA TRP A 90 -3.87 -6.37 -5.94
C TRP A 90 -3.64 -6.18 -7.44
N ARG A 91 -4.18 -5.12 -8.04
CA ARG A 91 -4.05 -4.82 -9.47
C ARG A 91 -2.58 -4.61 -9.86
N ILE A 92 -1.84 -3.80 -9.09
CA ILE A 92 -0.42 -3.54 -9.34
C ILE A 92 0.40 -4.83 -9.20
N THR A 93 0.18 -5.61 -8.16
CA THR A 93 0.99 -6.81 -7.89
C THR A 93 0.67 -7.99 -8.82
N SER A 94 -0.57 -8.13 -9.26
CA SER A 94 -0.98 -9.26 -10.11
C SER A 94 -0.82 -8.99 -11.61
N PHE A 95 -0.88 -7.72 -12.01
CA PHE A 95 -0.98 -7.35 -13.42
C PHE A 95 -0.23 -6.06 -13.78
N GLY A 96 0.39 -5.40 -12.81
CA GLY A 96 1.16 -4.16 -12.99
C GLY A 96 0.33 -2.95 -13.39
N GLN A 97 0.97 -1.96 -14.00
CA GLN A 97 0.35 -0.69 -14.37
C GLN A 97 1.07 -0.06 -15.56
N GLU A 98 0.33 0.39 -16.57
CA GLU A 98 0.89 1.11 -17.71
C GLU A 98 1.32 2.53 -17.30
N THR A 99 2.41 3.00 -17.89
CA THR A 99 2.89 4.37 -17.75
C THR A 99 1.92 5.37 -18.41
N ALA A 100 2.01 6.64 -18.04
CA ALA A 100 1.23 7.70 -18.67
C ALA A 100 1.58 7.93 -20.16
N VAL A 101 2.73 7.41 -20.63
CA VAL A 101 3.13 7.45 -22.05
C VAL A 101 2.44 6.34 -22.84
N GLU A 102 2.34 5.14 -22.27
CA GLU A 102 1.72 3.97 -22.90
C GLU A 102 0.19 4.13 -22.96
N ALA A 103 -0.41 4.56 -21.86
CA ALA A 103 -1.86 4.71 -21.74
C ALA A 103 -2.25 6.03 -21.05
N PRO A 104 -2.16 7.18 -21.74
CA PRO A 104 -2.53 8.47 -21.16
C PRO A 104 -3.92 8.45 -20.52
N ASP A 105 -4.05 9.13 -19.39
CA ASP A 105 -5.36 9.37 -18.78
C ASP A 105 -6.20 10.26 -19.69
N PRO A 106 -7.52 10.02 -19.78
CA PRO A 106 -8.41 10.88 -20.53
C PRO A 106 -8.48 12.29 -19.92
N ASN A 107 -8.61 13.30 -20.78
CA ASN A 107 -8.85 14.68 -20.38
C ASN A 107 -10.13 15.19 -21.07
N PRO A 108 -11.18 15.58 -20.32
CA PRO A 108 -11.27 15.62 -18.85
C PRO A 108 -11.37 14.21 -18.22
N LYS A 109 -10.95 14.04 -16.95
CA LYS A 109 -11.23 12.81 -16.19
C LYS A 109 -12.70 12.81 -15.76
N THR A 110 -13.47 11.83 -16.23
CA THR A 110 -14.88 11.62 -15.86
C THR A 110 -15.07 10.19 -15.37
N PRO A 111 -16.14 9.88 -14.60
CA PRO A 111 -16.40 8.51 -14.18
C PRO A 111 -16.46 7.53 -15.34
N GLN A 112 -17.03 7.94 -16.48
CA GLN A 112 -17.18 7.06 -17.65
C GLN A 112 -15.84 6.75 -18.31
N ASN A 113 -15.03 7.75 -18.63
CA ASN A 113 -13.80 7.52 -19.39
C ASN A 113 -12.65 6.95 -18.54
N MET A 114 -12.63 7.21 -17.23
CA MET A 114 -11.67 6.57 -16.32
C MET A 114 -11.98 5.09 -16.09
N ARG A 115 -13.19 4.64 -16.43
CA ARG A 115 -13.60 3.22 -16.42
C ARG A 115 -13.42 2.54 -17.78
N ASP A 116 -13.15 3.30 -18.83
CA ASP A 116 -12.97 2.77 -20.17
C ASP A 116 -11.63 2.06 -20.30
N LYS A 117 -11.69 0.77 -20.67
CA LYS A 117 -10.52 -0.10 -20.86
C LYS A 117 -9.97 -0.03 -22.28
N THR A 118 -10.59 0.73 -23.17
CA THR A 118 -10.15 0.87 -24.56
C THR A 118 -8.73 1.45 -24.61
N GLY A 119 -7.84 0.71 -25.27
CA GLY A 119 -6.43 1.06 -25.43
C GLY A 119 -5.53 0.65 -24.28
N LEU A 120 -6.05 0.04 -23.21
CA LEU A 120 -5.22 -0.52 -22.15
C LEU A 120 -4.64 -1.88 -22.57
N CYS A 121 -3.36 -2.10 -22.29
CA CYS A 121 -2.64 -3.32 -22.62
C CYS A 121 -2.06 -3.97 -21.36
N LEU A 122 -2.63 -5.12 -20.96
CA LEU A 122 -2.14 -5.87 -19.81
C LEU A 122 -0.72 -6.42 -20.00
N ASP A 123 -0.26 -6.62 -21.24
CA ASP A 123 1.10 -7.09 -21.48
C ASP A 123 2.14 -5.99 -21.26
N LEU A 124 1.82 -4.72 -21.59
CA LEU A 124 2.67 -3.57 -21.24
C LEU A 124 2.67 -3.35 -19.72
N ALA A 125 1.50 -3.42 -19.08
CA ALA A 125 1.38 -3.23 -17.64
C ALA A 125 2.27 -4.19 -16.82
N LYS A 126 2.47 -5.43 -17.29
CA LYS A 126 3.23 -6.48 -16.57
C LYS A 126 4.68 -6.11 -16.29
N ASP A 127 5.28 -5.24 -17.10
CA ASP A 127 6.66 -4.81 -16.89
C ASP A 127 6.81 -4.06 -15.55
N ASP A 128 5.72 -3.48 -15.06
CA ASP A 128 5.64 -2.72 -13.81
C ASP A 128 4.77 -3.41 -12.75
N THR A 129 4.89 -4.74 -12.61
CA THR A 129 4.35 -5.44 -11.42
C THR A 129 5.22 -5.22 -10.19
N GLU A 130 4.61 -5.16 -9.01
CA GLU A 130 5.34 -5.23 -7.73
C GLU A 130 5.23 -6.60 -7.06
N GLN A 131 6.13 -6.91 -6.13
CA GLN A 131 6.26 -8.27 -5.59
C GLN A 131 5.02 -8.68 -4.79
N ASN A 132 4.56 -7.83 -3.88
CA ASN A 132 3.42 -8.13 -3.03
C ASN A 132 2.85 -6.86 -2.40
N TYR A 133 1.73 -7.00 -1.70
CA TYR A 133 1.06 -5.94 -0.96
C TYR A 133 0.51 -6.50 0.36
N PHE A 134 0.43 -5.66 1.38
CA PHE A 134 -0.07 -6.08 2.69
C PHE A 134 -0.70 -4.92 3.45
N VAL A 135 -1.60 -5.26 4.37
CA VAL A 135 -2.28 -4.28 5.21
C VAL A 135 -1.49 -4.10 6.50
N LEU A 136 -1.33 -2.84 6.90
CA LEU A 136 -0.72 -2.49 8.17
C LEU A 136 -1.74 -2.78 9.30
N PRO A 137 -1.35 -3.48 10.36
CA PRO A 137 -2.22 -3.75 11.50
C PRO A 137 -2.76 -2.48 12.15
N ASP A 138 -3.97 -2.63 12.70
CA ASP A 138 -4.69 -1.66 13.54
C ASP A 138 -4.98 -0.31 12.91
N ASN A 139 -4.62 -0.09 11.64
CA ASN A 139 -4.84 1.15 10.92
C ASN A 139 -4.40 2.39 11.75
N SER A 140 -3.32 2.22 12.51
CA SER A 140 -2.83 3.21 13.46
C SER A 140 -1.95 4.25 12.78
N ILE A 141 -1.92 5.48 13.31
CA ILE A 141 -1.06 6.54 12.78
C ILE A 141 0.43 6.17 12.84
N ASP A 142 0.84 5.46 13.90
CA ASP A 142 2.21 4.96 14.05
C ASP A 142 2.53 3.87 13.01
N GLY A 143 1.56 3.00 12.71
CA GLY A 143 1.67 2.01 11.63
C GLY A 143 1.84 2.67 10.26
N VAL A 144 1.02 3.67 9.94
CA VAL A 144 1.13 4.42 8.68
C VAL A 144 2.48 5.11 8.56
N ALA A 145 2.93 5.84 9.59
CA ALA A 145 4.23 6.49 9.58
C ALA A 145 5.40 5.50 9.44
N TRP A 146 5.30 4.34 10.09
CA TRP A 146 6.27 3.25 9.92
C TRP A 146 6.26 2.71 8.49
N GLY A 147 5.10 2.48 7.89
CA GLY A 147 4.96 2.03 6.50
C GLY A 147 5.59 3.03 5.52
N VAL A 148 5.31 4.33 5.71
CA VAL A 148 5.91 5.42 4.93
C VAL A 148 7.44 5.34 4.94
N LYS A 149 8.03 5.19 6.13
CA LYS A 149 9.50 5.15 6.29
C LYS A 149 10.14 3.92 5.67
N ASN A 150 9.51 2.75 5.82
CA ASN A 150 10.15 1.46 5.50
C ASN A 150 9.81 0.95 4.09
N TYR A 151 8.63 1.30 3.57
CA TYR A 151 8.13 0.81 2.28
C TYR A 151 7.89 1.93 1.27
N LYS A 152 8.42 3.12 1.54
CA LYS A 152 8.31 4.31 0.69
C LYS A 152 6.86 4.77 0.46
N GLY A 153 5.98 4.54 1.43
CA GLY A 153 4.62 5.11 1.39
C GLY A 153 3.54 4.11 1.79
N VAL A 154 2.33 4.63 1.93
CA VAL A 154 1.14 3.87 2.32
C VAL A 154 -0.06 4.45 1.60
N VAL A 155 -0.93 3.61 1.06
CA VAL A 155 -2.26 4.04 0.58
C VAL A 155 -3.28 3.71 1.65
N PHE A 156 -4.05 4.71 2.08
CA PHE A 156 -5.07 4.55 3.10
C PHE A 156 -6.31 5.40 2.81
N GLY A 157 -7.43 5.02 3.42
CA GLY A 157 -8.70 5.70 3.27
C GLY A 157 -8.98 6.66 4.42
N VAL A 158 -9.71 7.71 4.12
CA VAL A 158 -10.31 8.62 5.10
C VAL A 158 -11.80 8.78 4.82
N THR A 159 -12.59 8.87 5.89
CA THR A 159 -13.97 9.34 5.81
C THR A 159 -13.97 10.85 5.91
N GLY A 160 -14.37 11.53 4.84
CA GLY A 160 -14.48 12.98 4.78
C GLY A 160 -15.92 13.48 4.84
N SER A 161 -16.05 14.79 4.97
CA SER A 161 -17.29 15.56 4.83
C SER A 161 -16.93 16.93 4.29
N ASP A 162 -17.85 17.59 3.57
CA ASP A 162 -17.56 18.88 2.96
C ASP A 162 -17.25 19.95 4.02
N ALA A 163 -17.94 19.91 5.16
CA ALA A 163 -17.68 20.79 6.30
C ALA A 163 -16.36 20.47 7.02
N GLY A 164 -15.92 19.21 6.99
CA GLY A 164 -14.64 18.77 7.58
C GLY A 164 -13.44 19.12 6.71
N TRP A 165 -13.64 19.20 5.39
CA TRP A 165 -12.60 19.43 4.38
C TRP A 165 -12.60 20.84 3.80
N GLN A 166 -13.28 21.81 4.42
CA GLN A 166 -13.21 23.22 4.02
C GLN A 166 -11.78 23.75 4.05
N ASN A 167 -11.01 23.37 5.07
CA ASN A 167 -9.56 23.53 5.04
C ASN A 167 -8.94 22.28 4.42
N MET A 168 -8.76 22.32 3.11
CA MET A 168 -8.25 21.18 2.35
C MET A 168 -6.82 20.81 2.75
N SER A 169 -5.95 21.75 3.16
CA SER A 169 -4.58 21.39 3.57
C SER A 169 -4.55 20.71 4.94
N GLU A 170 -5.47 21.07 5.84
CA GLU A 170 -5.55 20.51 7.19
C GLU A 170 -7.00 20.10 7.52
N PRO A 171 -7.52 19.04 6.89
CA PRO A 171 -8.89 18.63 7.10
C PRO A 171 -9.10 18.12 8.52
N ARG A 172 -10.35 18.17 8.99
CA ARG A 172 -10.79 17.59 10.26
C ARG A 172 -11.74 16.41 10.01
N PRO A 173 -11.80 15.42 10.93
CA PRO A 173 -12.77 14.34 10.80
C PRO A 173 -14.22 14.87 10.78
N PRO A 174 -15.15 14.10 10.17
CA PRO A 174 -16.56 14.44 10.17
C PRO A 174 -17.13 14.52 11.58
N LYS A 175 -18.11 15.41 11.76
CA LYS A 175 -18.93 15.49 12.97
C LYS A 175 -20.25 14.76 12.78
N THR A 176 -20.88 14.36 13.88
CA THR A 176 -22.22 13.75 13.87
C THR A 176 -23.20 14.61 13.09
N GLY A 177 -23.92 14.00 12.15
CA GLY A 177 -24.92 14.67 11.29
C GLY A 177 -24.37 15.24 9.98
N GLU A 178 -23.05 15.23 9.76
CA GLU A 178 -22.47 15.61 8.47
C GLU A 178 -22.63 14.48 7.44
N SER A 179 -22.90 14.84 6.17
CA SER A 179 -22.87 13.88 5.06
C SER A 179 -21.44 13.47 4.76
N THR A 180 -21.19 12.17 4.67
CA THR A 180 -19.84 11.61 4.56
C THR A 180 -19.55 11.00 3.19
N TRP A 181 -18.27 10.94 2.86
CA TRP A 181 -17.73 10.30 1.66
C TRP A 181 -16.38 9.66 1.97
N GLY A 182 -15.91 8.78 1.08
CA GLY A 182 -14.60 8.15 1.20
C GLY A 182 -13.58 8.76 0.24
N HIS A 183 -12.34 8.85 0.67
CA HIS A 183 -11.24 9.30 -0.17
C HIS A 183 -9.97 8.52 0.15
N ALA A 184 -9.25 8.08 -0.89
CA ALA A 184 -7.99 7.39 -0.74
C ALA A 184 -6.85 8.38 -0.90
N LEU A 185 -5.85 8.23 -0.05
CA LEU A 185 -4.71 9.11 0.07
C LEU A 185 -3.43 8.30 0.00
N TYR A 186 -2.43 8.86 -0.66
CA TYR A 186 -1.07 8.35 -0.62
C TYR A 186 -0.28 9.09 0.46
N ALA A 187 0.00 8.42 1.58
CA ALA A 187 0.88 8.92 2.62
C ALA A 187 2.34 8.86 2.15
N MET A 188 3.03 9.99 2.23
CA MET A 188 4.42 10.14 1.78
C MET A 188 5.33 10.78 2.84
N GLY A 189 4.78 11.22 3.96
CA GLY A 189 5.56 11.80 5.05
C GLY A 189 4.82 11.82 6.37
N TYR A 190 5.52 12.25 7.42
CA TYR A 190 4.98 12.46 8.74
C TYR A 190 5.79 13.51 9.51
N HIS A 191 5.12 14.19 10.44
CA HIS A 191 5.74 15.18 11.34
C HIS A 191 4.84 15.45 12.56
N LEU A 192 5.34 16.27 13.49
CA LEU A 192 4.48 16.95 14.47
C LEU A 192 3.97 18.25 13.85
N HIS A 193 2.66 18.44 13.86
CA HIS A 193 1.98 19.65 13.42
C HIS A 193 1.09 20.16 14.55
N ASP A 194 1.33 21.37 15.03
CA ASP A 194 0.66 21.94 16.21
C ASP A 194 0.72 21.03 17.46
N GLY A 195 1.83 20.31 17.63
CA GLY A 195 2.02 19.37 18.74
C GLY A 195 1.28 18.04 18.60
N LYS A 196 0.58 17.80 17.48
CA LYS A 196 -0.10 16.54 17.17
C LYS A 196 0.67 15.72 16.14
N LYS A 197 0.59 14.39 16.22
CA LYS A 197 1.10 13.50 15.17
C LYS A 197 0.32 13.76 13.88
N CYS A 198 1.02 13.85 12.75
CA CYS A 198 0.40 14.16 11.47
C CYS A 198 1.05 13.38 10.32
N ILE A 199 0.21 12.79 9.47
CA ILE A 199 0.62 12.17 8.21
C ILE A 199 0.48 13.19 7.07
N ILE A 200 1.53 13.34 6.29
CA ILE A 200 1.55 14.15 5.06
C ILE A 200 1.15 13.23 3.91
N ALA A 201 0.03 13.54 3.25
CA ALA A 201 -0.50 12.78 2.15
C ALA A 201 -0.63 13.61 0.87
N LYS A 202 -0.32 13.01 -0.28
CA LYS A 202 -0.45 13.65 -1.59
C LYS A 202 -1.92 13.89 -1.91
N SER A 203 -2.25 15.10 -2.37
CA SER A 203 -3.59 15.44 -2.86
C SER A 203 -3.82 14.94 -4.28
N SER A 204 -5.05 14.56 -4.58
CA SER A 204 -5.55 14.35 -5.95
C SER A 204 -6.51 15.46 -6.41
N TRP A 205 -6.45 16.64 -5.75
CA TRP A 205 -7.20 17.85 -6.11
C TRP A 205 -6.26 19.04 -6.36
N CYS A 206 -5.15 18.78 -7.06
CA CYS A 206 -4.07 19.76 -7.19
C CYS A 206 -4.50 21.04 -7.95
N ASN A 207 -5.61 21.02 -8.71
CA ASN A 207 -6.13 22.23 -9.36
C ASN A 207 -6.61 23.30 -8.37
N THR A 208 -6.86 22.92 -7.12
CA THR A 208 -7.26 23.84 -6.04
C THR A 208 -6.09 24.65 -5.47
N GLY A 209 -4.86 24.35 -5.92
CA GLY A 209 -3.62 24.87 -5.34
C GLY A 209 -3.12 24.05 -4.14
N ILE A 210 -3.91 23.09 -3.65
CA ILE A 210 -3.54 22.21 -2.53
C ILE A 210 -2.85 20.97 -3.09
N LYS A 211 -1.59 20.78 -2.68
CA LYS A 211 -0.78 19.64 -3.13
C LYS A 211 -0.68 18.53 -2.10
N GLU A 212 -0.89 18.86 -0.82
CA GLU A 212 -0.71 17.97 0.31
C GLU A 212 -1.82 18.16 1.33
N HIS A 213 -2.19 17.07 1.98
CA HIS A 213 -3.12 17.01 3.10
C HIS A 213 -2.36 16.60 4.36
N HIS A 214 -2.56 17.33 5.45
CA HIS A 214 -2.00 17.07 6.76
C HIS A 214 -3.05 16.36 7.62
N ILE A 215 -3.06 15.04 7.57
CA ILE A 215 -4.02 14.20 8.29
C ILE A 215 -3.54 14.01 9.73
N LYS A 216 -4.08 14.81 10.65
CA LYS A 216 -3.71 14.81 12.08
C LYS A 216 -4.28 13.59 12.83
N GLU A 217 -3.68 13.28 13.98
CA GLU A 217 -4.03 12.14 14.84
C GLU A 217 -5.52 12.02 15.19
N ASP A 218 -6.26 13.13 15.24
CA ASP A 218 -7.70 13.15 15.50
C ASP A 218 -8.50 12.28 14.52
N TYR A 219 -8.05 12.17 13.26
CA TYR A 219 -8.66 11.29 12.26
C TYR A 219 -8.57 9.81 12.65
N PHE A 220 -7.40 9.41 13.17
CA PHE A 220 -7.12 8.04 13.57
C PHE A 220 -7.83 7.72 14.89
N LEU A 221 -7.78 8.62 15.87
CA LEU A 221 -8.43 8.45 17.17
C LEU A 221 -9.96 8.36 17.07
N THR A 222 -10.56 9.01 16.08
CA THR A 222 -12.01 8.96 15.85
C THR A 222 -12.45 7.80 14.94
N GLY A 223 -11.51 6.96 14.47
CA GLY A 223 -11.80 5.84 13.57
C GLY A 223 -12.29 6.27 12.19
N ASN A 224 -11.92 7.47 11.73
CA ASN A 224 -12.25 8.01 10.41
C ASN A 224 -11.16 7.76 9.36
N THR A 225 -10.24 6.84 9.65
CA THR A 225 -9.27 6.28 8.71
C THR A 225 -9.58 4.80 8.50
N PHE A 226 -9.17 4.23 7.36
CA PHE A 226 -9.37 2.80 7.09
C PHE A 226 -8.35 2.23 6.09
N ASN A 227 -8.15 0.92 6.13
CA ASN A 227 -7.44 0.12 5.13
C ASN A 227 -6.08 0.71 4.68
N ALA A 228 -5.14 0.84 5.62
CA ALA A 228 -3.78 1.24 5.32
C ALA A 228 -2.97 0.10 4.67
N TRP A 229 -2.76 0.18 3.36
CA TRP A 229 -2.03 -0.80 2.56
C TRP A 229 -0.67 -0.28 2.10
N THR A 230 0.29 -1.18 1.96
CA THR A 230 1.63 -0.88 1.44
C THR A 230 2.07 -1.94 0.43
N LEU A 231 3.11 -1.66 -0.36
CA LEU A 231 3.71 -2.58 -1.34
C LEU A 231 5.06 -3.08 -0.85
N ILE A 232 5.43 -4.26 -1.34
CA ILE A 232 6.82 -4.71 -1.40
C ILE A 232 7.29 -4.49 -2.84
N PRO A 233 8.24 -3.55 -3.08
CA PRO A 233 8.80 -3.33 -4.39
C PRO A 233 9.48 -4.59 -4.94
N LYS A 234 9.34 -4.86 -6.25
CA LYS A 234 10.02 -6.00 -6.90
C LYS A 234 11.54 -5.93 -6.75
N GLU A 235 12.11 -4.73 -6.67
CA GLU A 235 13.56 -4.53 -6.49
C GLU A 235 14.02 -4.76 -5.04
N GLN A 236 13.10 -4.73 -4.08
CA GLN A 236 13.37 -5.04 -2.68
C GLN A 236 13.28 -6.53 -2.39
N GLN A 237 13.43 -7.41 -3.40
CA GLN A 237 13.55 -8.85 -3.20
C GLN A 237 14.56 -9.09 -2.07
N PRO A 238 14.11 -9.50 -0.87
CA PRO A 238 15.06 -9.94 0.12
C PRO A 238 15.69 -11.19 -0.46
N MET A 239 17.02 -11.22 -0.57
CA MET A 239 17.71 -12.45 -0.94
C MET A 239 17.10 -13.59 -0.12
N PRO A 240 16.72 -14.72 -0.74
CA PRO A 240 16.09 -15.83 -0.04
C PRO A 240 16.90 -16.14 1.22
N LYS A 241 16.30 -15.95 2.40
CA LYS A 241 16.99 -16.27 3.64
C LYS A 241 16.90 -17.78 3.81
N LYS A 242 18.05 -18.43 3.78
CA LYS A 242 18.17 -19.88 3.85
C LYS A 242 18.63 -20.25 5.25
N PHE A 243 17.84 -21.06 5.93
CA PHE A 243 18.14 -21.56 7.27
C PHE A 243 18.19 -23.09 7.23
N LEU A 244 18.93 -23.66 8.17
CA LEU A 244 18.69 -25.04 8.56
C LEU A 244 17.54 -25.05 9.54
N ILE A 245 16.64 -26.02 9.41
CA ILE A 245 15.54 -26.20 10.33
C ILE A 245 15.67 -27.56 11.00
N ASN A 246 15.45 -27.60 12.31
CA ASN A 246 15.36 -28.84 13.07
C ASN A 246 13.96 -28.91 13.69
N ASP A 247 13.16 -29.85 13.21
CA ASP A 247 11.85 -30.20 13.75
C ASP A 247 11.94 -31.59 14.38
N ASN A 248 12.13 -31.64 15.70
CA ASN A 248 12.15 -32.88 16.47
C ASN A 248 13.12 -33.95 15.92
N GLY A 249 14.32 -33.53 15.51
CA GLY A 249 15.36 -34.40 14.94
C GLY A 249 15.26 -34.58 13.42
N LYS A 250 14.23 -34.03 12.77
CA LYS A 250 14.17 -33.93 11.30
C LYS A 250 14.85 -32.64 10.87
N ILE A 251 16.01 -32.79 10.23
CA ILE A 251 16.76 -31.65 9.70
C ILE A 251 16.35 -31.38 8.26
N GLY A 252 16.16 -30.11 7.93
CA GLY A 252 15.81 -29.65 6.59
C GLY A 252 16.40 -28.29 6.25
N VAL A 253 16.03 -27.79 5.09
CA VAL A 253 16.30 -26.43 4.63
C VAL A 253 14.99 -25.65 4.63
N LEU A 254 14.99 -24.49 5.27
CA LEU A 254 13.93 -23.49 5.19
C LEU A 254 14.41 -22.35 4.29
N ILE A 255 13.66 -22.06 3.23
CA ILE A 255 13.89 -20.94 2.32
C ILE A 255 12.78 -19.94 2.55
N LEU A 256 13.13 -18.74 3.03
CA LEU A 256 12.22 -17.63 3.19
C LEU A 256 12.42 -16.62 2.04
N GLU A 257 11.41 -16.52 1.18
CA GLU A 257 11.35 -15.57 0.07
C GLU A 257 10.24 -14.55 0.36
N GLY A 258 10.65 -13.39 0.91
CA GLY A 258 9.70 -12.39 1.42
C GLY A 258 8.85 -12.97 2.55
N PHE A 259 7.55 -13.14 2.28
CA PHE A 259 6.57 -13.70 3.22
C PHE A 259 6.20 -15.16 2.93
N THR A 260 6.81 -15.78 1.93
CA THR A 260 6.61 -17.20 1.63
C THR A 260 7.76 -18.02 2.18
N GLY A 261 7.43 -19.19 2.75
CA GLY A 261 8.40 -20.12 3.30
C GLY A 261 8.24 -21.49 2.65
N THR A 262 9.32 -22.01 2.08
CA THR A 262 9.38 -23.40 1.61
C THR A 262 10.27 -24.18 2.56
N VAL A 263 9.78 -25.31 3.06
CA VAL A 263 10.56 -26.25 3.88
C VAL A 263 10.74 -27.56 3.13
N ALA A 264 11.99 -27.98 3.00
CA ALA A 264 12.35 -29.30 2.48
C ALA A 264 13.09 -30.08 3.56
N PHE A 265 12.50 -31.19 4.01
CA PHE A 265 13.10 -32.06 5.02
C PHE A 265 13.94 -33.17 4.39
N ALA A 266 15.12 -33.40 4.96
CA ALA A 266 15.98 -34.52 4.60
C ALA A 266 15.63 -35.77 5.41
N LYS A 267 15.67 -36.94 4.76
CA LYS A 267 15.52 -38.24 5.44
C LYS A 267 16.85 -38.84 5.91
N THR A 268 17.96 -38.33 5.39
CA THR A 268 19.34 -38.79 5.65
C THR A 268 20.30 -37.61 5.61
N GLU A 269 21.50 -37.75 6.16
CA GLU A 269 22.54 -36.71 6.06
C GLU A 269 22.99 -36.45 4.62
N ALA A 270 23.05 -37.49 3.78
CA ALA A 270 23.34 -37.34 2.36
C ALA A 270 22.28 -36.51 1.64
N ALA A 271 20.99 -36.75 1.91
CA ALA A 271 19.90 -35.95 1.36
C ALA A 271 19.94 -34.49 1.87
N LEU A 272 20.41 -34.26 3.10
CA LEU A 272 20.60 -32.91 3.61
C LEU A 272 21.73 -32.18 2.87
N ALA A 273 22.83 -32.87 2.56
CA ALA A 273 23.90 -32.30 1.76
C ALA A 273 23.43 -31.93 0.34
N GLU A 274 22.64 -32.81 -0.30
CA GLU A 274 22.02 -32.54 -1.60
C GLU A 274 21.07 -31.33 -1.55
N LEU A 275 20.24 -31.20 -0.50
CA LEU A 275 19.36 -30.04 -0.33
C LEU A 275 20.16 -28.75 -0.10
N LYS A 276 21.26 -28.81 0.67
CA LYS A 276 22.14 -27.65 0.90
C LYS A 276 22.78 -27.17 -0.40
N ASP A 277 23.23 -28.10 -1.24
CA ASP A 277 23.83 -27.79 -2.54
C ASP A 277 22.78 -27.26 -3.53
N ALA A 278 21.66 -27.98 -3.67
CA ALA A 278 20.57 -27.62 -4.58
C ALA A 278 19.95 -26.25 -4.28
N PHE A 279 19.91 -25.86 -3.01
CA PHE A 279 19.41 -24.56 -2.59
C PHE A 279 20.52 -23.56 -2.30
N GLU A 280 21.79 -23.85 -2.57
CA GLU A 280 22.92 -22.96 -2.29
C GLU A 280 22.85 -22.37 -0.87
N VAL A 281 22.68 -23.23 0.12
CA VAL A 281 22.60 -22.84 1.54
C VAL A 281 23.99 -22.38 2.01
N PRO A 282 24.13 -21.16 2.56
CA PRO A 282 25.41 -20.68 3.06
C PRO A 282 26.02 -21.63 4.11
N ALA A 283 27.35 -21.75 4.11
CA ALA A 283 28.05 -22.60 5.08
C ALA A 283 27.84 -22.15 6.54
N ASP A 284 27.55 -20.88 6.76
CA ASP A 284 27.26 -20.23 8.04
C ASP A 284 25.75 -20.09 8.35
N ALA A 285 24.89 -20.76 7.59
CA ALA A 285 23.44 -20.70 7.79
C ALA A 285 23.04 -21.11 9.22
N GLN A 286 22.27 -20.26 9.88
CA GLN A 286 21.77 -20.52 11.22
C GLN A 286 20.80 -21.70 11.24
N THR A 287 20.81 -22.46 12.33
CA THR A 287 19.82 -23.52 12.58
C THR A 287 18.69 -22.99 13.46
N ILE A 288 17.47 -23.04 12.95
CA ILE A 288 16.25 -22.72 13.70
C ILE A 288 15.69 -24.02 14.27
N ASN A 289 15.49 -24.05 15.59
CA ASN A 289 14.77 -25.15 16.26
C ASN A 289 13.32 -24.71 16.43
N LEU A 290 12.37 -25.48 15.87
CA LEU A 290 10.95 -25.16 16.03
C LEU A 290 10.52 -25.43 17.48
N PRO A 291 9.84 -24.47 18.14
CA PRO A 291 9.32 -24.65 19.49
C PRO A 291 8.20 -25.70 19.51
N GLN A 292 8.07 -26.38 20.65
CA GLN A 292 7.00 -27.34 20.93
C GLN A 292 5.65 -26.65 21.15
#